data_AF-A0A6P0IFX3-F1
#
_entry.id   AF-A0A6P0IFX3-F1
#
_cell.length_a   1.000
_cell.length_b   1.000
_cell.length_c   1.000
_cell.angle_alpha   90.00
_cell.angle_beta   90.00
_cell.angle_gamma   90.00
#
_symmetry.space_group_name_H-M   'P 1'
#
loop_
_entity.id
_entity.type
_entity.pdbx_description
1 polymer ?
#
loop_
_entity_poly.entity_id
_entity_poly.type
_entity_poly.pdbx_seq_one_letter_code
_entity_poly.pdbx_strand_id
1 'polypeptide(L)'
;MSLHQTYIKNLNLKQHQPLCSKPLQWMEQRKQEARRITEAMNSRPFSFLRLGDMDLTLLLAAQDGFSGEADTTDGVVGGTKPYGNPGIGLRYSARFLQAFQNADYVDFHQLLWINEQLLPQLKLNRDNELLCNPTKETSYILPTWIETEFKNYCEHRRVGIAGAEASLLKIIFEKQEYRKIAQNYWSPSATVFFHQVRKNGHNLNDNLDLIKEDLWEFVQKNKIDTLFLALGGGAKILCYELSQELGICAIDFGAMLRMLTYSGSDGNRATRSTHTPFLFRIPFNLYMDCLEQAIPELEPATLLAKAHAQLILEVQEKEVGWTHAAREYDFSSQNLECFQKSFKEYKQRYKFLFKKNQLTRKERIDFLHFCGQHGLTFEGRFFYLVFKTKATIKKILMQLG
;
A
#
# COMPACT_ATOMS: atom_id res chain seq x y z
N MET A 1 15.71 -15.72 -9.57
CA MET A 1 15.86 -14.25 -9.40
C MET A 1 14.62 -13.62 -10.01
N SER A 2 13.88 -12.80 -9.27
CA SER A 2 12.63 -12.22 -9.78
C SER A 2 12.91 -11.21 -10.91
N LEU A 3 11.91 -10.93 -11.75
CA LEU A 3 11.99 -9.91 -12.81
C LEU A 3 12.55 -8.58 -12.26
N HIS A 4 11.97 -8.07 -11.18
CA HIS A 4 12.43 -6.84 -10.54
C HIS A 4 13.90 -6.93 -10.09
N GLN A 5 14.31 -8.06 -9.49
CA GLN A 5 15.71 -8.28 -9.08
C GLN A 5 16.68 -8.25 -10.28
N THR A 6 16.27 -8.73 -11.45
CA THR A 6 17.07 -8.70 -12.69
C THR A 6 17.45 -7.29 -13.10
N TYR A 7 16.52 -6.34 -12.97
CA TYR A 7 16.74 -4.94 -13.35
C TYR A 7 17.52 -4.16 -12.30
N ILE A 8 17.34 -4.45 -11.00
CA ILE A 8 18.02 -3.69 -9.95
C ILE A 8 19.43 -4.19 -9.62
N LYS A 9 19.79 -5.44 -9.97
CA LYS A 9 21.09 -6.04 -9.58
C LYS A 9 22.32 -5.29 -10.11
N ASN A 10 22.17 -4.60 -11.25
CA ASN A 10 23.24 -3.88 -11.92
C ASN A 10 23.25 -2.38 -11.57
N LEU A 11 22.26 -1.91 -10.81
CA LEU A 11 22.22 -0.53 -10.35
C LEU A 11 23.31 -0.29 -9.31
N ASN A 12 23.85 0.93 -9.28
CA ASN A 12 24.90 1.28 -8.33
C ASN A 12 24.32 1.37 -6.91
N LEU A 13 24.37 0.26 -6.16
CA LEU A 13 23.84 0.13 -4.80
C LEU A 13 24.47 1.13 -3.82
N LYS A 14 25.62 1.75 -4.13
CA LYS A 14 26.20 2.83 -3.32
C LYS A 14 25.35 4.11 -3.32
N GLN A 15 24.41 4.23 -4.26
CA GLN A 15 23.43 5.32 -4.33
C GLN A 15 22.05 4.93 -3.78
N HIS A 16 21.93 3.81 -3.05
CA HIS A 16 20.71 3.51 -2.31
C HIS A 16 20.40 4.63 -1.32
N GLN A 17 19.56 5.57 -1.74
CA GLN A 17 18.88 6.47 -0.84
C GLN A 17 17.48 5.90 -0.64
N PRO A 18 17.12 5.42 0.58
CA PRO A 18 15.72 5.12 0.86
C PRO A 18 14.88 6.36 0.57
N LEU A 19 13.57 6.18 0.37
CA LEU A 19 12.66 7.34 0.33
C LEU A 19 12.82 8.03 1.70
N CYS A 20 13.58 9.13 1.75
CA CYS A 20 13.96 9.78 3.01
C CYS A 20 12.73 10.41 3.67
N SER A 21 12.97 11.12 4.78
CA SER A 21 11.98 12.03 5.38
C SER A 21 11.31 12.92 4.34
N LYS A 22 10.08 13.36 4.64
CA LYS A 22 9.30 14.22 3.75
C LYS A 22 10.14 15.41 3.29
N PRO A 23 10.10 15.75 1.99
CA PRO A 23 10.93 16.82 1.44
C PRO A 23 10.37 18.20 1.80
N LEU A 24 10.53 18.63 3.06
CA LEU A 24 9.99 19.88 3.59
C LEU A 24 10.44 21.11 2.77
N GLN A 25 11.67 21.07 2.26
CA GLN A 25 12.27 22.11 1.41
C GLN A 25 11.55 22.32 0.06
N TRP A 26 10.75 21.35 -0.41
CA TRP A 26 10.00 21.43 -1.67
C TRP A 26 8.48 21.47 -1.47
N MET A 27 8.02 21.69 -0.23
CA MET A 27 6.59 21.58 0.07
C MET A 27 5.73 22.60 -0.65
N GLU A 28 6.22 23.81 -0.91
CA GLU A 28 5.45 24.81 -1.64
C GLU A 28 5.28 24.42 -3.12
N GLN A 29 6.33 23.93 -3.77
CA GLN A 29 6.26 23.40 -5.13
C GLN A 29 5.31 22.20 -5.21
N ARG A 30 5.37 21.30 -4.22
CA ARG A 30 4.47 20.14 -4.16
C ARG A 30 3.02 20.55 -3.91
N LYS A 31 2.74 21.55 -3.08
CA LYS A 31 1.37 22.08 -2.90
C LYS A 31 0.86 22.73 -4.19
N GLN A 32 1.69 23.48 -4.90
CA GLN A 32 1.34 24.06 -6.20
C GLN A 32 0.99 22.97 -7.20
N GLU A 33 1.80 21.91 -7.26
CA GLU A 33 1.54 20.77 -8.13
C GLU A 33 0.25 20.03 -7.73
N ALA A 34 0.02 19.81 -6.44
CA ALA A 34 -1.22 19.21 -5.95
C ALA A 34 -2.46 20.01 -6.39
N ARG A 35 -2.41 21.35 -6.32
CA ARG A 35 -3.49 22.22 -6.81
C ARG A 35 -3.68 22.13 -8.31
N ARG A 36 -2.58 22.13 -9.09
CA ARG A 36 -2.63 21.98 -10.55
C ARG A 36 -3.29 20.66 -10.96
N ILE A 37 -3.00 19.57 -10.24
CA ILE A 37 -3.65 18.27 -10.44
C ILE A 37 -5.14 18.37 -10.09
N THR A 38 -5.51 19.00 -8.98
CA THR A 38 -6.91 19.26 -8.60
C THR A 38 -7.67 20.02 -9.69
N GLU A 39 -7.06 21.06 -10.26
CA GLU A 39 -7.63 21.84 -11.37
C GLU A 39 -7.84 20.97 -12.62
N ALA A 40 -6.84 20.16 -13.00
CA ALA A 40 -6.96 19.23 -14.11
C ALA A 40 -8.07 18.18 -13.88
N MET A 41 -8.16 17.62 -12.68
CA MET A 41 -9.21 16.66 -12.29
C MET A 41 -10.63 17.24 -12.30
N ASN A 42 -10.78 18.57 -12.32
CA ASN A 42 -12.09 19.22 -12.49
C ASN A 42 -12.57 19.18 -13.95
N SER A 43 -11.63 19.15 -14.89
CA SER A 43 -11.87 19.02 -16.33
C SER A 43 -11.99 17.53 -16.70
N ARG A 44 -13.13 16.91 -16.35
CA ARG A 44 -13.41 15.49 -16.64
C ARG A 44 -13.56 15.21 -18.15
N PRO A 45 -13.24 14.00 -18.64
CA PRO A 45 -12.65 12.85 -17.92
C PRO A 45 -11.19 13.09 -17.51
N PHE A 46 -10.69 12.32 -16.53
CA PHE A 46 -9.29 12.41 -16.09
C PHE A 46 -8.77 11.10 -15.50
N SER A 47 -7.57 10.68 -15.89
CA SER A 47 -6.89 9.48 -15.41
C SER A 47 -5.54 9.82 -14.77
N PHE A 48 -5.40 9.47 -13.48
CA PHE A 48 -4.16 9.67 -12.72
C PHE A 48 -3.47 8.33 -12.47
N LEU A 49 -2.27 8.15 -13.02
CA LEU A 49 -1.48 6.93 -12.83
C LEU A 49 -0.20 7.21 -12.05
N ARG A 50 0.25 6.20 -11.31
CA ARG A 50 1.53 6.21 -10.60
C ARG A 50 2.43 5.12 -11.17
N LEU A 51 3.68 5.46 -11.49
CA LEU A 51 4.67 4.50 -11.95
C LEU A 51 5.59 4.11 -10.80
N GLY A 52 5.26 3.06 -10.06
CA GLY A 52 6.17 2.50 -9.06
C GLY A 52 7.41 1.84 -9.68
N ASP A 53 8.37 1.47 -8.85
CA ASP A 53 9.59 0.77 -9.25
C ASP A 53 9.31 -0.59 -9.89
N MET A 54 8.39 -1.37 -9.31
CA MET A 54 7.98 -2.66 -9.88
C MET A 54 7.20 -2.47 -11.20
N ASP A 55 6.39 -1.42 -11.30
CA ASP A 55 5.66 -1.08 -12.53
C ASP A 55 6.63 -0.69 -13.66
N LEU A 56 7.65 0.12 -13.35
CA LEU A 56 8.71 0.49 -14.28
C LEU A 56 9.49 -0.74 -14.77
N THR A 57 9.87 -1.65 -13.86
CA THR A 57 10.58 -2.88 -14.26
C THR A 57 9.71 -3.78 -15.15
N LEU A 58 8.39 -3.79 -14.97
CA LEU A 58 7.47 -4.53 -15.83
C LEU A 58 7.42 -3.94 -17.25
N LEU A 59 7.37 -2.61 -17.38
CA LEU A 59 7.42 -1.94 -18.68
C LEU A 59 8.75 -2.15 -19.39
N LEU A 60 9.88 -2.05 -18.68
CA LEU A 60 11.20 -2.31 -19.24
C LEU A 60 11.34 -3.78 -19.68
N ALA A 61 10.85 -4.73 -18.88
CA ALA A 61 10.80 -6.13 -19.26
C ALA A 61 10.02 -6.37 -20.54
N ALA A 62 8.86 -5.73 -20.70
CA ALA A 62 8.10 -5.81 -21.94
C ALA A 62 8.84 -5.18 -23.13
N GLN A 63 9.46 -4.00 -22.93
CA GLN A 63 10.25 -3.30 -23.93
C GLN A 63 11.45 -4.13 -24.42
N ASP A 64 12.12 -4.83 -23.51
CA ASP A 64 13.32 -5.63 -23.80
C ASP A 64 12.99 -7.04 -24.32
N GLY A 65 11.70 -7.37 -24.48
CA GLY A 65 11.26 -8.70 -24.94
C GLY A 65 11.52 -9.81 -23.93
N PHE A 66 11.52 -9.50 -22.62
CA PHE A 66 11.74 -10.49 -21.57
C PHE A 66 10.67 -11.59 -21.60
N SER A 67 11.10 -12.85 -21.62
CA SER A 67 10.21 -14.02 -21.77
C SER A 67 9.97 -14.80 -20.46
N GLY A 68 10.44 -14.29 -19.31
CA GLY A 68 10.24 -14.94 -18.02
C GLY A 68 8.95 -14.52 -17.31
N GLU A 69 8.65 -15.14 -16.18
CA GLU A 69 7.44 -14.85 -15.40
C GLU A 69 7.65 -13.69 -14.41
N ALA A 70 6.64 -12.80 -14.34
CA ALA A 70 6.51 -11.84 -13.26
C ALA A 70 5.86 -12.51 -12.05
N ASP A 71 6.29 -12.17 -10.84
CA ASP A 71 5.66 -12.68 -9.62
C ASP A 71 4.29 -12.04 -9.43
N THR A 72 3.23 -12.85 -9.56
CA THR A 72 1.84 -12.45 -9.34
C THR A 72 1.22 -13.15 -8.13
N THR A 73 2.03 -13.76 -7.26
CA THR A 73 1.54 -14.52 -6.11
C THR A 73 1.16 -13.61 -4.95
N ASP A 74 0.29 -14.06 -4.05
CA ASP A 74 -0.09 -13.28 -2.86
C ASP A 74 0.99 -13.29 -1.77
N GLY A 75 2.06 -14.08 -1.95
CA GLY A 75 3.08 -14.33 -0.95
C GLY A 75 2.64 -15.33 0.12
N VAL A 76 3.50 -15.54 1.11
CA VAL A 76 3.22 -16.41 2.27
C VAL A 76 2.71 -15.60 3.45
N VAL A 77 1.88 -16.21 4.30
CA VAL A 77 1.45 -15.59 5.58
C VAL A 77 2.69 -15.19 6.40
N GLY A 78 2.77 -13.92 6.80
CA GLY A 78 3.94 -13.36 7.46
C GLY A 78 3.74 -11.91 7.90
N GLY A 79 3.12 -11.67 9.06
CA GLY A 79 2.81 -10.33 9.57
C GLY A 79 4.04 -9.49 9.91
N THR A 80 5.22 -10.12 10.03
CA THR A 80 6.50 -9.45 10.32
C THR A 80 7.30 -9.11 9.06
N LYS A 81 7.00 -9.73 7.92
CA LYS A 81 7.81 -9.65 6.71
C LYS A 81 7.08 -8.82 5.65
N PRO A 82 7.71 -7.73 5.17
CA PRO A 82 7.13 -6.97 4.07
C PRO A 82 7.21 -7.79 2.78
N TYR A 83 6.15 -7.74 1.99
CA TYR A 83 6.09 -8.37 0.68
C TYR A 83 5.16 -7.58 -0.23
N GLY A 84 5.54 -7.46 -1.51
CA GLY A 84 4.76 -6.75 -2.51
C GLY A 84 5.15 -7.17 -3.92
N ASN A 85 4.18 -7.09 -4.82
CA ASN A 85 4.35 -7.21 -6.27
C ASN A 85 3.19 -6.48 -6.98
N PRO A 86 3.31 -6.23 -8.31
CA PRO A 86 2.26 -5.58 -9.09
C PRO A 86 0.95 -6.38 -9.19
N GLY A 87 0.98 -7.70 -8.98
CA GLY A 87 -0.20 -8.57 -9.08
C GLY A 87 -0.68 -8.86 -10.51
N ILE A 88 -0.04 -8.25 -11.52
CA ILE A 88 -0.28 -8.51 -12.96
C ILE A 88 1.04 -8.94 -13.64
N GLY A 89 0.92 -9.75 -14.69
CA GLY A 89 2.05 -10.25 -15.47
C GLY A 89 2.20 -9.60 -16.85
N LEU A 90 3.22 -10.05 -17.59
CA LEU A 90 3.58 -9.51 -18.91
C LEU A 90 2.49 -9.68 -19.98
N ARG A 91 1.50 -10.57 -19.79
CA ARG A 91 0.34 -10.67 -20.70
C ARG A 91 -0.45 -9.37 -20.84
N TYR A 92 -0.37 -8.48 -19.84
CA TYR A 92 -1.02 -7.18 -19.85
C TYR A 92 -0.11 -6.04 -20.30
N SER A 93 1.14 -6.32 -20.69
CA SER A 93 2.14 -5.31 -21.04
C SER A 93 1.67 -4.31 -22.09
N ALA A 94 0.95 -4.76 -23.12
CA ALA A 94 0.40 -3.87 -24.15
C ALA A 94 -0.61 -2.87 -23.57
N ARG A 95 -1.59 -3.34 -22.77
CA ARG A 95 -2.58 -2.47 -22.09
C ARG A 95 -1.92 -1.57 -21.06
N PHE A 96 -0.92 -2.08 -20.35
CA PHE A 96 -0.14 -1.33 -19.36
C PHE A 96 0.64 -0.20 -20.02
N LEU A 97 1.34 -0.48 -21.13
CA LEU A 97 2.04 0.51 -21.94
C LEU A 97 1.07 1.56 -22.49
N GLN A 98 -0.06 1.13 -23.05
CA GLN A 98 -1.09 2.03 -23.57
C GLN A 98 -1.61 2.98 -22.48
N ALA A 99 -1.87 2.48 -21.28
CA ALA A 99 -2.31 3.32 -20.16
C ALA A 99 -1.27 4.40 -19.81
N PHE A 100 0.02 4.04 -19.72
CA PHE A 100 1.08 5.02 -19.45
C PHE A 100 1.38 5.96 -20.62
N GLN A 101 1.07 5.59 -21.86
CA GLN A 101 1.22 6.49 -23.01
C GLN A 101 0.10 7.53 -23.07
N ASN A 102 -1.10 7.19 -22.59
CA ASN A 102 -2.30 7.99 -22.86
C ASN A 102 -3.01 8.55 -21.62
N ALA A 103 -2.56 8.21 -20.41
CA ALA A 103 -3.14 8.79 -19.20
C ALA A 103 -2.90 10.29 -19.09
N ASP A 104 -3.93 11.00 -18.62
CA ASP A 104 -3.98 12.46 -18.48
C ASP A 104 -2.90 12.99 -17.54
N TYR A 105 -2.59 12.23 -16.49
CA TYR A 105 -1.47 12.52 -15.61
C TYR A 105 -0.72 11.25 -15.21
N VAL A 106 0.61 11.27 -15.36
CA VAL A 106 1.51 10.23 -14.83
C VAL A 106 2.46 10.81 -13.79
N ASP A 107 2.37 10.31 -12.57
CA ASP A 107 3.40 10.49 -11.55
C ASP A 107 4.48 9.43 -11.74
N PHE A 108 5.65 9.83 -12.25
CA PHE A 108 6.75 8.91 -12.52
C PHE A 108 7.50 8.43 -11.26
N HIS A 109 7.12 8.90 -10.07
CA HIS A 109 7.79 8.59 -8.80
C HIS A 109 9.32 8.71 -8.87
N GLN A 110 9.83 9.73 -9.56
CA GLN A 110 11.27 9.97 -9.73
C GLN A 110 12.04 10.13 -8.41
N LEU A 111 11.37 10.41 -7.29
CA LEU A 111 11.98 10.37 -5.95
C LEU A 111 12.45 8.97 -5.53
N LEU A 112 11.89 7.90 -6.10
CA LEU A 112 12.42 6.55 -5.90
C LEU A 112 13.74 6.43 -6.67
N TRP A 113 14.83 6.14 -5.95
CA TRP A 113 16.17 6.04 -6.55
C TRP A 113 16.25 5.01 -7.71
N ILE A 114 15.45 3.93 -7.65
CA ILE A 114 15.34 2.95 -8.75
C ILE A 114 14.76 3.63 -9.99
N ASN A 115 13.66 4.37 -9.81
CA ASN A 115 13.00 5.07 -10.90
C ASN A 115 13.92 6.15 -11.49
N GLU A 116 14.60 6.94 -10.66
CA GLU A 116 15.57 7.93 -11.13
C GLU A 116 16.61 7.33 -12.09
N GLN A 117 17.12 6.13 -11.80
CA GLN A 117 18.14 5.48 -12.62
C GLN A 117 17.57 4.75 -13.85
N LEU A 118 16.36 4.19 -13.75
CA LEU A 118 15.78 3.34 -14.78
C LEU A 118 14.85 4.08 -15.75
N LEU A 119 14.19 5.17 -15.31
CA LEU A 119 13.26 5.94 -16.15
C LEU A 119 13.86 6.41 -17.48
N PRO A 120 15.14 6.87 -17.57
CA PRO A 120 15.72 7.29 -18.84
C PRO A 120 15.79 6.17 -19.90
N GLN A 121 15.66 4.91 -19.50
CA GLN A 121 15.70 3.74 -20.38
C GLN A 121 14.31 3.39 -20.95
N LEU A 122 13.25 3.91 -20.33
CA LEU A 122 11.88 3.63 -20.71
C LEU A 122 11.47 4.49 -21.92
N LYS A 123 11.01 3.86 -22.99
CA LYS A 123 10.50 4.52 -24.19
C LYS A 123 8.98 4.61 -24.11
N LEU A 124 8.48 5.78 -23.73
CA LEU A 124 7.05 6.12 -23.78
C LEU A 124 6.79 7.16 -24.85
N ASN A 125 5.89 6.84 -25.79
CA ASN A 125 5.37 7.79 -26.77
C ASN A 125 4.15 8.48 -26.15
N ARG A 126 4.40 9.46 -25.27
CA ARG A 126 3.35 10.33 -24.69
C ARG A 126 3.24 11.61 -25.50
N ASP A 127 2.01 12.10 -25.67
CA ASP A 127 1.78 13.44 -26.20
C ASP A 127 2.33 14.50 -25.22
N ASN A 128 2.82 15.62 -25.75
CA ASN A 128 3.34 16.75 -24.97
C ASN A 128 2.22 17.48 -24.21
N GLU A 129 0.95 17.35 -24.63
CA GLU A 129 -0.19 17.92 -23.94
C GLU A 129 -0.58 17.15 -22.67
N LEU A 130 -0.20 15.87 -22.56
CA LEU A 130 -0.49 15.03 -21.39
C LEU A 130 0.40 15.43 -20.22
N LEU A 131 -0.20 15.50 -19.03
CA LEU A 131 0.47 16.00 -17.84
C LEU A 131 1.38 14.92 -17.22
N CYS A 132 2.39 15.39 -16.51
CA CYS A 132 3.19 14.60 -15.58
C CYS A 132 3.75 15.54 -14.51
N ASN A 133 4.45 14.96 -13.52
CA ASN A 133 5.17 15.76 -12.54
C ASN A 133 6.24 16.62 -13.26
N PRO A 134 6.30 17.94 -13.02
CA PRO A 134 7.20 18.83 -13.75
C PRO A 134 8.68 18.60 -13.41
N THR A 135 8.96 18.10 -12.20
CA THR A 135 10.32 17.83 -11.73
C THR A 135 10.36 16.59 -10.85
N LYS A 136 11.57 16.14 -10.48
CA LYS A 136 11.74 15.04 -9.52
C LYS A 136 11.12 15.38 -8.16
N GLU A 137 11.30 16.62 -7.69
CA GLU A 137 10.87 17.12 -6.38
C GLU A 137 9.34 17.08 -6.19
N THR A 138 8.61 17.16 -7.30
CA THR A 138 7.15 17.11 -7.35
C THR A 138 6.59 15.72 -7.65
N SER A 139 7.44 14.71 -7.91
CA SER A 139 6.99 13.33 -8.05
C SER A 139 6.62 12.70 -6.71
N TYR A 140 5.99 11.52 -6.73
CA TYR A 140 5.45 10.89 -5.52
C TYR A 140 4.44 11.82 -4.84
N ILE A 141 3.57 12.46 -5.62
CA ILE A 141 2.77 13.63 -5.22
C ILE A 141 1.55 13.26 -4.38
N LEU A 142 1.02 12.05 -4.56
CA LEU A 142 -0.28 11.66 -4.01
C LEU A 142 -0.39 11.79 -2.48
N PRO A 143 0.63 11.45 -1.65
CA PRO A 143 0.58 11.71 -0.21
C PRO A 143 0.40 13.19 0.14
N THR A 144 1.09 14.09 -0.59
CA THR A 144 0.93 15.54 -0.41
C THR A 144 -0.45 16.00 -0.87
N TRP A 145 -0.92 15.50 -2.02
CA TRP A 145 -2.26 15.81 -2.51
C TRP A 145 -3.36 15.38 -1.53
N ILE A 146 -3.22 14.22 -0.87
CA ILE A 146 -4.18 13.77 0.14
C ILE A 146 -4.17 14.66 1.38
N GLU A 147 -2.99 15.06 1.83
CA GLU A 147 -2.85 15.95 2.97
C GLU A 147 -3.48 17.33 2.72
N THR A 148 -3.38 17.86 1.50
CA THR A 148 -3.71 19.27 1.23
C THR A 148 -4.96 19.51 0.41
N GLU A 149 -5.32 18.60 -0.50
CA GLU A 149 -6.38 18.82 -1.50
C GLU A 149 -7.55 17.84 -1.38
N PHE A 150 -7.31 16.57 -1.03
CA PHE A 150 -8.31 15.49 -1.11
C PHE A 150 -9.65 15.81 -0.44
N LYS A 151 -9.63 16.35 0.78
CA LYS A 151 -10.84 16.74 1.51
C LYS A 151 -11.71 17.70 0.70
N ASN A 152 -11.11 18.79 0.21
CA ASN A 152 -11.82 19.84 -0.52
C ASN A 152 -12.24 19.33 -1.90
N TYR A 153 -11.38 18.54 -2.56
CA TYR A 153 -11.71 17.92 -3.84
C TYR A 153 -12.96 17.03 -3.74
N CYS A 154 -13.10 16.24 -2.67
CA CYS A 154 -14.25 15.36 -2.47
C CYS A 154 -15.55 16.09 -2.11
N GLU A 155 -15.50 17.40 -1.81
CA GLU A 155 -16.66 18.17 -1.40
C GLU A 155 -17.77 18.15 -2.46
N HIS A 156 -18.99 17.80 -2.05
CA HIS A 156 -20.16 17.65 -2.93
C HIS A 156 -20.02 16.63 -4.08
N ARG A 157 -18.98 15.79 -4.09
CA ARG A 157 -18.77 14.76 -5.11
C ARG A 157 -19.37 13.41 -4.74
N ARG A 158 -19.57 12.59 -5.78
CA ARG A 158 -19.94 11.18 -5.67
C ARG A 158 -18.69 10.34 -5.88
N VAL A 159 -18.07 9.98 -4.76
CA VAL A 159 -16.76 9.33 -4.71
C VAL A 159 -16.92 7.82 -4.57
N GLY A 160 -16.30 7.06 -5.46
CA GLY A 160 -16.13 5.62 -5.31
C GLY A 160 -14.74 5.28 -4.76
N ILE A 161 -14.67 4.52 -3.67
CA ILE A 161 -13.43 3.92 -3.17
C ILE A 161 -13.47 2.43 -3.46
N ALA A 162 -12.57 1.95 -4.30
CA ALA A 162 -12.48 0.54 -4.67
C ALA A 162 -11.10 -0.05 -4.35
N GLY A 163 -11.08 -1.25 -3.77
CA GLY A 163 -9.85 -1.94 -3.40
C GLY A 163 -10.07 -3.05 -2.39
N ALA A 164 -9.01 -3.77 -2.03
CA ALA A 164 -9.11 -4.92 -1.13
C ALA A 164 -9.59 -4.53 0.29
N GLU A 165 -9.16 -3.36 0.76
CA GLU A 165 -9.51 -2.77 2.05
C GLU A 165 -10.81 -1.95 2.01
N ALA A 166 -11.53 -1.87 0.88
CA ALA A 166 -12.71 -1.00 0.78
C ALA A 166 -13.84 -1.41 1.72
N SER A 167 -14.08 -2.71 1.93
CA SER A 167 -15.04 -3.19 2.95
C SER A 167 -14.62 -2.82 4.37
N LEU A 168 -13.32 -2.88 4.67
CA LEU A 168 -12.79 -2.43 5.96
C LEU A 168 -13.04 -0.93 6.15
N LEU A 169 -12.71 -0.12 5.14
CA LEU A 169 -12.93 1.32 5.19
C LEU A 169 -14.43 1.62 5.36
N LYS A 170 -15.32 0.94 4.65
CA LYS A 170 -16.78 1.10 4.81
C LYS A 170 -17.21 0.95 6.26
N ILE A 171 -16.81 -0.14 6.92
CA ILE A 171 -17.22 -0.44 8.31
C ILE A 171 -16.59 0.56 9.29
N ILE A 172 -15.31 0.91 9.11
CA ILE A 172 -14.64 1.90 9.96
C ILE A 172 -15.28 3.29 9.77
N PHE A 173 -15.65 3.65 8.54
CA PHE A 173 -16.25 4.94 8.20
C PHE A 173 -17.63 5.17 8.87
N GLU A 174 -18.32 4.10 9.24
CA GLU A 174 -19.58 4.15 10.01
C GLU A 174 -19.34 4.43 11.51
N LYS A 175 -18.11 4.28 12.02
CA LYS A 175 -17.79 4.49 13.43
C LYS A 175 -17.58 5.98 13.73
N GLN A 176 -18.29 6.50 14.73
CA GLN A 176 -18.17 7.90 15.15
C GLN A 176 -16.74 8.26 15.60
N GLU A 177 -16.07 7.35 16.31
CA GLU A 177 -14.68 7.53 16.74
C GLU A 177 -13.73 7.77 15.56
N TYR A 178 -13.87 6.98 14.49
CA TYR A 178 -13.09 7.18 13.27
C TYR A 178 -13.40 8.51 12.60
N ARG A 179 -14.68 8.88 12.45
CA ARG A 179 -15.05 10.16 11.83
C ARG A 179 -14.43 11.35 12.54
N LYS A 180 -14.33 11.29 13.87
CA LYS A 180 -13.65 12.31 14.69
C LYS A 180 -12.14 12.35 14.41
N ILE A 181 -11.49 11.20 14.31
CA ILE A 181 -10.05 11.11 13.99
C ILE A 181 -9.77 11.65 12.58
N ALA A 182 -10.60 11.28 11.61
CA ALA A 182 -10.37 11.55 10.19
C ALA A 182 -11.02 12.85 9.68
N GLN A 183 -11.62 13.66 10.55
CA GLN A 183 -12.40 14.87 10.21
C GLN A 183 -11.62 15.91 9.37
N ASN A 184 -10.30 15.93 9.50
CA ASN A 184 -9.44 16.86 8.76
C ASN A 184 -9.16 16.40 7.33
N TYR A 185 -9.42 15.13 7.00
CA TYR A 185 -9.11 14.53 5.71
C TYR A 185 -10.34 14.08 4.92
N TRP A 186 -11.52 14.07 5.54
CA TRP A 186 -12.78 13.80 4.86
C TRP A 186 -13.69 15.03 4.85
N SER A 187 -14.34 15.26 3.71
CA SER A 187 -15.44 16.23 3.65
C SER A 187 -16.73 15.59 4.18
N PRO A 188 -17.46 16.27 5.07
CA PRO A 188 -18.76 15.78 5.54
C PRO A 188 -19.84 15.83 4.46
N SER A 189 -19.64 16.60 3.38
CA SER A 189 -20.60 16.72 2.27
C SER A 189 -20.30 15.77 1.10
N ALA A 190 -19.21 15.00 1.17
CA ALA A 190 -18.89 13.99 0.17
C ALA A 190 -19.88 12.82 0.25
N THR A 191 -20.39 12.36 -0.90
CA THR A 191 -21.15 11.11 -0.97
C THR A 191 -20.19 9.98 -1.34
N VAL A 192 -19.86 9.13 -0.37
CA VAL A 192 -18.83 8.09 -0.53
C VAL A 192 -19.46 6.71 -0.67
N PHE A 193 -19.04 5.97 -1.70
CA PHE A 193 -19.41 4.60 -1.98
C PHE A 193 -18.18 3.70 -1.89
N PHE A 194 -18.37 2.45 -1.46
CA PHE A 194 -17.28 1.49 -1.27
C PHE A 194 -17.52 0.23 -2.09
N HIS A 195 -16.48 -0.24 -2.78
CA HIS A 195 -16.50 -1.49 -3.55
C HIS A 195 -15.28 -2.34 -3.23
N GLN A 196 -15.50 -3.45 -2.52
CA GLN A 196 -14.46 -4.45 -2.38
C GLN A 196 -14.35 -5.24 -3.67
N VAL A 197 -13.19 -5.13 -4.30
CA VAL A 197 -12.90 -5.82 -5.56
C VAL A 197 -13.04 -7.34 -5.38
N ARG A 198 -13.42 -8.01 -6.47
CA ARG A 198 -13.57 -9.46 -6.55
C ARG A 198 -12.45 -10.20 -5.83
N LYS A 199 -12.83 -11.17 -4.98
CA LYS A 199 -11.90 -11.97 -4.17
C LYS A 199 -10.87 -11.13 -3.43
N ASN A 200 -11.23 -9.93 -2.98
CA ASN A 200 -10.31 -8.98 -2.34
C ASN A 200 -9.07 -8.65 -3.17
N GLY A 201 -9.07 -8.84 -4.49
CA GLY A 201 -7.89 -8.63 -5.35
C GLY A 201 -6.94 -9.82 -5.45
N HIS A 202 -7.28 -10.97 -4.85
CA HIS A 202 -6.56 -12.23 -5.06
C HIS A 202 -6.69 -12.70 -6.52
N ASN A 203 -5.62 -13.32 -7.04
CA ASN A 203 -5.53 -13.75 -8.45
C ASN A 203 -5.86 -12.60 -9.43
N LEU A 204 -5.36 -11.40 -9.13
CA LEU A 204 -5.61 -10.21 -9.95
C LEU A 204 -5.28 -10.44 -11.43
N ASN A 205 -4.15 -11.10 -11.69
CA ASN A 205 -3.73 -11.43 -13.05
C ASN A 205 -4.85 -12.16 -13.82
N ASP A 206 -5.60 -13.08 -13.22
CA ASP A 206 -6.65 -13.84 -13.92
C ASP A 206 -8.03 -13.15 -13.92
N ASN A 207 -8.24 -12.21 -12.99
CA ASN A 207 -9.56 -11.60 -12.77
C ASN A 207 -9.65 -10.15 -13.28
N LEU A 208 -8.63 -9.59 -13.91
CA LEU A 208 -8.56 -8.15 -14.22
C LEU A 208 -9.79 -7.65 -15.01
N ASP A 209 -10.22 -8.40 -16.03
CA ASP A 209 -11.36 -8.02 -16.86
C ASP A 209 -12.70 -8.18 -16.14
N LEU A 210 -12.88 -9.24 -15.35
CA LEU A 210 -14.06 -9.40 -14.49
C LEU A 210 -14.14 -8.30 -13.42
N ILE A 211 -12.99 -7.88 -12.88
CA ILE A 211 -12.93 -6.74 -11.94
C ILE A 211 -13.32 -5.45 -12.66
N LYS A 212 -12.92 -5.26 -13.92
CA LYS A 212 -13.34 -4.11 -14.71
C LYS A 212 -14.88 -4.06 -14.86
N GLU A 213 -15.50 -5.20 -15.18
CA GLU A 213 -16.96 -5.32 -15.27
C GLU A 213 -17.64 -4.94 -13.94
N ASP A 214 -17.16 -5.50 -12.82
CA ASP A 214 -17.66 -5.19 -11.48
C ASP A 214 -17.55 -3.69 -11.14
N LEU A 215 -16.42 -3.06 -11.52
CA LEU A 215 -16.18 -1.63 -11.31
C LEU A 215 -17.05 -0.75 -12.21
N TRP A 216 -17.27 -1.16 -13.46
CA TRP A 216 -18.14 -0.45 -14.40
C TRP A 216 -19.57 -0.40 -13.86
N GLU A 217 -20.11 -1.54 -13.41
CA GLU A 217 -21.43 -1.61 -12.78
C GLU A 217 -21.51 -0.77 -11.50
N PHE A 218 -20.46 -0.83 -10.67
CA PHE A 218 -20.36 -0.05 -9.45
C PHE A 218 -20.43 1.46 -9.72
N VAL A 219 -19.69 1.95 -10.72
CA VAL A 219 -19.69 3.36 -11.12
C VAL A 219 -21.05 3.78 -11.64
N GLN A 220 -21.63 3.03 -12.56
CA GLN A 220 -22.92 3.35 -13.18
C GLN A 220 -24.06 3.36 -12.17
N LYS A 221 -24.18 2.29 -11.38
CA LYS A 221 -25.23 2.13 -10.36
C LYS A 221 -25.23 3.29 -9.36
N ASN A 222 -24.04 3.71 -8.94
CA ASN A 222 -23.88 4.75 -7.92
C ASN A 222 -23.65 6.14 -8.52
N LYS A 223 -23.68 6.30 -9.85
CA LYS A 223 -23.38 7.56 -10.53
C LYS A 223 -22.11 8.22 -9.99
N ILE A 224 -21.05 7.43 -9.86
CA ILE A 224 -19.76 7.91 -9.33
C ILE A 224 -19.14 8.84 -10.36
N ASP A 225 -18.66 10.00 -9.92
CA ASP A 225 -17.93 10.94 -10.78
C ASP A 225 -16.40 10.81 -10.64
N THR A 226 -15.95 10.24 -9.52
CA THR A 226 -14.54 10.06 -9.19
C THR A 226 -14.32 8.69 -8.56
N LEU A 227 -13.53 7.84 -9.19
CA LEU A 227 -13.13 6.53 -8.71
C LEU A 227 -11.69 6.55 -8.20
N PHE A 228 -11.48 6.29 -6.91
CA PHE A 228 -10.18 6.00 -6.33
C PHE A 228 -9.99 4.49 -6.26
N LEU A 229 -9.04 3.96 -7.03
CA LEU A 229 -8.82 2.52 -7.20
C LEU A 229 -7.48 2.08 -6.61
N ALA A 230 -7.52 1.15 -5.66
CA ALA A 230 -6.36 0.50 -5.07
C ALA A 230 -6.30 -0.97 -5.50
N LEU A 231 -5.55 -1.25 -6.58
CA LEU A 231 -5.51 -2.58 -7.22
C LEU A 231 -4.13 -2.90 -7.85
N GLY A 232 -3.04 -2.58 -7.16
CA GLY A 232 -1.68 -2.88 -7.64
C GLY A 232 -1.41 -2.34 -9.06
N GLY A 233 -0.84 -3.17 -9.93
CA GLY A 233 -0.63 -2.87 -11.35
C GLY A 233 -1.93 -2.83 -12.15
N GLY A 234 -2.97 -3.58 -11.73
CA GLY A 234 -4.29 -3.55 -12.39
C GLY A 234 -4.93 -2.17 -12.36
N ALA A 235 -4.70 -1.39 -11.30
CA ALA A 235 -5.22 -0.03 -11.20
C ALA A 235 -4.76 0.89 -12.35
N LYS A 236 -3.54 0.68 -12.88
CA LYS A 236 -2.98 1.55 -13.95
C LYS A 236 -3.80 1.42 -15.22
N ILE A 237 -4.08 0.17 -15.59
CA ILE A 237 -4.87 -0.18 -16.76
C ILE A 237 -6.31 0.30 -16.57
N LEU A 238 -6.93 -0.10 -15.45
CA LEU A 238 -8.35 0.14 -15.25
C LEU A 238 -8.68 1.61 -15.00
N CYS A 239 -7.81 2.40 -14.36
CA CYS A 239 -8.05 3.83 -14.21
C CYS A 239 -8.07 4.55 -15.56
N TYR A 240 -7.14 4.22 -16.47
CA TYR A 240 -7.18 4.78 -17.82
C TYR A 240 -8.44 4.33 -18.57
N GLU A 241 -8.68 3.02 -18.67
CA GLU A 241 -9.80 2.47 -19.44
C GLU A 241 -11.17 2.95 -18.93
N LEU A 242 -11.41 2.88 -17.62
CA LEU A 242 -12.69 3.31 -17.04
C LEU A 242 -12.90 4.82 -17.15
N SER A 243 -11.84 5.63 -17.05
CA SER A 243 -11.97 7.09 -17.24
C SER A 243 -12.46 7.41 -18.65
N GLN A 244 -11.88 6.77 -19.67
CA GLN A 244 -12.27 6.97 -21.07
C GLN A 244 -13.66 6.42 -21.38
N GLU A 245 -13.99 5.23 -20.88
CA GLU A 245 -15.27 4.56 -21.16
C GLU A 245 -16.47 5.19 -20.43
N LEU A 246 -16.24 5.75 -19.24
CA LEU A 246 -17.32 6.25 -18.36
C LEU A 246 -17.34 7.77 -18.22
N GLY A 247 -16.35 8.48 -18.75
CA GLY A 247 -16.28 9.94 -18.63
C GLY A 247 -16.00 10.44 -17.20
N ILE A 248 -15.37 9.61 -16.36
CA ILE A 248 -15.14 9.91 -14.93
C ILE A 248 -13.69 10.32 -14.66
N CYS A 249 -13.45 10.87 -13.48
CA CYS A 249 -12.10 10.92 -12.91
C CYS A 249 -11.76 9.54 -12.32
N ALA A 250 -10.61 8.95 -12.65
CA ALA A 250 -10.15 7.68 -12.11
C ALA A 250 -8.68 7.76 -11.68
N ILE A 251 -8.43 7.44 -10.41
CA ILE A 251 -7.15 7.70 -9.74
C ILE A 251 -6.58 6.37 -9.24
N ASP A 252 -5.36 6.02 -9.66
CA ASP A 252 -4.57 4.96 -9.05
C ASP A 252 -4.19 5.36 -7.63
N PHE A 253 -5.02 4.93 -6.69
CA PHE A 253 -4.96 5.33 -5.29
C PHE A 253 -4.04 4.43 -4.47
N GLY A 254 -3.89 3.17 -4.89
CA GLY A 254 -3.00 2.16 -4.29
C GLY A 254 -2.87 2.23 -2.76
N ALA A 255 -1.65 2.47 -2.28
CA ALA A 255 -1.34 2.47 -0.85
C ALA A 255 -2.08 3.54 -0.04
N MET A 256 -2.64 4.56 -0.70
CA MET A 256 -3.37 5.63 -0.01
C MET A 256 -4.68 5.14 0.61
N LEU A 257 -5.26 4.05 0.11
CA LEU A 257 -6.37 3.39 0.79
C LEU A 257 -5.97 2.95 2.21
N ARG A 258 -4.74 2.43 2.38
CA ARG A 258 -4.20 2.07 3.70
C ARG A 258 -3.91 3.27 4.58
N MET A 259 -3.62 4.42 3.97
CA MET A 259 -3.45 5.67 4.68
C MET A 259 -4.75 6.10 5.37
N LEU A 260 -5.90 5.85 4.71
CA LEU A 260 -7.24 6.12 5.25
C LEU A 260 -7.72 5.06 6.25
N THR A 261 -7.37 3.79 6.04
CA THR A 261 -7.73 2.70 6.97
C THR A 261 -6.73 2.51 8.11
N TYR A 262 -5.57 3.16 8.05
CA TYR A 262 -4.43 2.94 8.95
C TYR A 262 -4.02 1.45 9.02
N SER A 263 -3.95 0.77 7.86
CA SER A 263 -3.68 -0.67 7.77
C SER A 263 -2.19 -1.01 7.69
N GLY A 264 -1.71 -1.90 8.58
CA GLY A 264 -0.33 -2.41 8.58
C GLY A 264 -0.02 -3.47 7.51
N SER A 265 -1.06 -4.04 6.87
CA SER A 265 -0.95 -5.05 5.81
C SER A 265 -1.70 -4.61 4.56
N ASP A 266 -1.31 -5.12 3.40
CA ASP A 266 -2.16 -5.06 2.20
C ASP A 266 -3.48 -5.82 2.44
N GLY A 267 -4.59 -5.31 1.92
CA GLY A 267 -5.92 -5.89 2.12
C GLY A 267 -5.98 -7.34 1.65
N ASN A 268 -5.46 -7.60 0.46
CA ASN A 268 -5.41 -8.91 -0.20
C ASN A 268 -4.30 -9.83 0.32
N ARG A 269 -3.43 -9.38 1.23
CA ARG A 269 -2.30 -10.22 1.69
C ARG A 269 -2.29 -10.38 3.19
N ALA A 270 -1.66 -11.47 3.62
CA ALA A 270 -1.37 -11.77 5.02
C ALA A 270 0.07 -11.38 5.39
N THR A 271 0.65 -10.41 4.66
CA THR A 271 2.01 -9.89 4.83
C THR A 271 1.96 -8.44 5.26
N ARG A 272 3.04 -7.96 5.88
CA ARG A 272 3.20 -6.54 6.16
C ARG A 272 3.32 -5.77 4.85
N SER A 273 2.75 -4.57 4.78
CA SER A 273 2.90 -3.68 3.62
C SER A 273 4.38 -3.31 3.42
N THR A 274 4.80 -3.05 2.18
CA THR A 274 6.18 -2.62 1.85
C THR A 274 6.44 -1.15 2.17
N HIS A 275 5.39 -0.34 2.30
CA HIS A 275 5.42 1.08 2.62
C HIS A 275 4.35 1.44 3.64
N THR A 276 4.60 2.50 4.40
CA THR A 276 3.77 2.97 5.52
C THR A 276 3.28 4.40 5.30
N PRO A 277 2.30 4.62 4.41
CA PRO A 277 1.70 5.94 4.27
C PRO A 277 0.91 6.30 5.54
N PHE A 278 1.01 7.55 6.00
CA PHE A 278 0.44 7.95 7.28
C PHE A 278 -0.32 9.30 7.25
N LEU A 279 -1.51 9.35 7.86
CA LEU A 279 -2.27 10.59 8.14
C LEU A 279 -2.62 10.72 9.61
N PHE A 280 -3.09 9.63 10.21
CA PHE A 280 -3.58 9.58 11.58
C PHE A 280 -3.51 8.14 12.10
N ARG A 281 -3.56 7.96 13.42
CA ARG A 281 -3.63 6.64 14.07
C ARG A 281 -5.09 6.25 14.30
N ILE A 282 -5.42 4.99 14.05
CA ILE A 282 -6.67 4.35 14.48
C ILE A 282 -6.32 3.38 15.62
N PRO A 283 -7.05 3.40 16.75
CA PRO A 283 -6.84 2.45 17.84
C PRO A 283 -6.92 0.99 17.37
N PHE A 284 -6.01 0.16 17.87
CA PHE A 284 -5.90 -1.24 17.47
C PHE A 284 -7.21 -2.03 17.62
N ASN A 285 -7.93 -1.84 18.73
CA ASN A 285 -9.21 -2.50 18.98
C ASN A 285 -10.26 -2.10 17.92
N LEU A 286 -10.40 -0.80 17.67
CA LEU A 286 -11.33 -0.27 16.67
C LEU A 286 -11.02 -0.82 15.28
N TYR A 287 -9.75 -0.81 14.88
CA TYR A 287 -9.30 -1.34 13.60
C TYR A 287 -9.61 -2.85 13.49
N MET A 288 -9.20 -3.64 14.48
CA MET A 288 -9.34 -5.09 14.42
C MET A 288 -10.80 -5.56 14.53
N ASP A 289 -11.64 -4.84 15.29
CA ASP A 289 -13.09 -5.09 15.33
C ASP A 289 -13.70 -4.93 13.94
N CYS A 290 -13.33 -3.86 13.24
CA CYS A 290 -13.86 -3.60 11.90
C CYS A 290 -13.28 -4.57 10.86
N LEU A 291 -12.02 -5.00 11.01
CA LEU A 291 -11.41 -6.02 10.15
C LEU A 291 -12.14 -7.36 10.24
N GLU A 292 -12.41 -7.84 11.46
CA GLU A 292 -13.14 -9.09 11.67
C GLU A 292 -14.59 -9.01 11.18
N GLN A 293 -15.22 -7.83 11.24
CA GLN A 293 -16.55 -7.61 10.65
C GLN A 293 -16.49 -7.56 9.11
N ALA A 294 -15.46 -6.95 8.54
CA ALA A 294 -15.31 -6.80 7.09
C ALA A 294 -14.99 -8.12 6.40
N ILE A 295 -14.25 -9.00 7.08
CA ILE A 295 -13.79 -10.28 6.55
C ILE A 295 -13.94 -11.35 7.64
N PRO A 296 -15.16 -11.82 7.92
CA PRO A 296 -15.42 -12.75 9.03
C PRO A 296 -14.79 -14.14 8.81
N GLU A 297 -14.46 -14.48 7.56
CA GLU A 297 -13.90 -15.77 7.15
C GLU A 297 -12.37 -15.81 7.18
N LEU A 298 -11.71 -14.85 7.84
CA LEU A 298 -10.24 -14.85 7.94
C LEU A 298 -9.74 -16.09 8.69
N GLU A 299 -8.91 -16.87 8.00
CA GLU A 299 -8.19 -17.98 8.61
C GLU A 299 -7.37 -17.52 9.83
N PRO A 300 -7.29 -18.33 10.90
CA PRO A 300 -6.60 -17.96 12.16
C PRO A 300 -5.20 -17.39 11.98
N ALA A 301 -4.40 -17.94 11.06
CA ALA A 301 -3.04 -17.50 10.81
C ALA A 301 -3.00 -16.15 10.08
N THR A 302 -3.93 -15.93 9.15
CA THR A 302 -4.09 -14.66 8.43
C THR A 302 -4.54 -13.55 9.38
N LEU A 303 -5.53 -13.82 10.24
CA LEU A 303 -5.98 -12.88 11.25
C LEU A 303 -4.82 -12.49 12.19
N LEU A 304 -4.05 -13.47 12.65
CA LEU A 304 -2.90 -13.23 13.52
C LEU A 304 -1.79 -12.44 12.82
N ALA A 305 -1.51 -12.74 11.54
CA ALA A 305 -0.53 -12.00 10.75
C ALA A 305 -0.95 -10.55 10.51
N LYS A 306 -2.22 -10.29 10.20
CA LYS A 306 -2.75 -8.91 10.08
C LYS A 306 -2.68 -8.17 11.42
N ALA A 307 -2.99 -8.83 12.54
CA ALA A 307 -2.82 -8.26 13.87
C ALA A 307 -1.36 -7.90 14.18
N HIS A 308 -0.40 -8.77 13.84
CA HIS A 308 1.03 -8.46 14.01
C HIS A 308 1.49 -7.30 13.12
N ALA A 309 1.06 -7.28 11.85
CA ALA A 309 1.36 -6.18 10.94
C ALA A 309 0.84 -4.84 11.50
N GLN A 310 -0.37 -4.84 12.07
CA GLN A 310 -0.95 -3.67 12.73
C GLN A 310 -0.19 -3.25 13.98
N LEU A 311 0.27 -4.19 14.82
CA LEU A 311 1.12 -3.85 15.97
C LEU A 311 2.46 -3.27 15.53
N ILE A 312 3.08 -3.85 14.51
CA ILE A 312 4.36 -3.37 14.00
C ILE A 312 4.21 -1.97 13.39
N LEU A 313 3.07 -1.66 12.78
CA LEU A 313 2.77 -0.32 12.28
C LEU A 313 2.97 0.75 13.36
N GLU A 314 2.64 0.47 14.63
CA GLU A 314 2.83 1.43 15.73
C GLU A 314 4.28 1.87 15.95
N VAL A 315 5.26 1.05 15.58
CA VAL A 315 6.70 1.36 15.73
C VAL A 315 7.41 1.65 14.42
N GLN A 316 6.70 1.72 13.30
CA GLN A 316 7.26 2.19 12.02
C GLN A 316 7.35 3.72 12.00
N GLU A 317 8.29 4.27 11.21
CA GLU A 317 8.36 5.71 10.98
C GLU A 317 7.05 6.23 10.39
N LYS A 318 6.60 7.37 10.92
CA LYS A 318 5.32 8.00 10.59
C LYS A 318 5.53 9.49 10.40
N GLU A 319 5.10 9.96 9.26
CA GLU A 319 5.06 11.38 8.96
C GLU A 319 3.78 11.68 8.19
N VAL A 320 3.01 12.67 8.66
CA VAL A 320 1.70 13.00 8.09
C VAL A 320 1.85 13.44 6.64
N GLY A 321 1.04 12.89 5.75
CA GLY A 321 1.12 13.22 4.32
C GLY A 321 2.37 12.65 3.65
N TRP A 322 2.99 11.62 4.23
CA TRP A 322 4.18 10.97 3.71
C TRP A 322 4.15 9.46 3.91
N THR A 323 5.17 8.78 3.41
CA THR A 323 5.33 7.33 3.56
C THR A 323 6.80 6.97 3.72
N HIS A 324 7.06 5.99 4.57
CA HIS A 324 8.38 5.41 4.76
C HIS A 324 8.42 3.98 4.23
N ALA A 325 9.62 3.42 4.04
CA ALA A 325 9.75 2.00 3.77
C ALA A 325 9.44 1.18 5.03
N ALA A 326 8.93 -0.04 4.84
CA ALA A 326 8.50 -0.87 5.97
C ALA A 326 9.59 -1.25 6.99
N ARG A 327 10.86 -1.02 6.68
CA ARG A 327 12.00 -1.34 7.56
C ARG A 327 12.48 -0.14 8.37
N GLU A 328 11.93 1.04 8.14
CA GLU A 328 12.21 2.25 8.91
C GLU A 328 11.34 2.23 10.18
N TYR A 329 12.01 2.27 11.33
CA TYR A 329 11.38 2.12 12.64
C TYR A 329 11.66 3.34 13.51
N ASP A 330 10.62 3.85 14.16
CA ASP A 330 10.72 4.90 15.17
C ASP A 330 10.25 4.35 16.52
N PHE A 331 11.21 4.16 17.43
CA PHE A 331 10.99 3.71 18.80
C PHE A 331 10.89 4.87 19.80
N SER A 332 10.42 6.03 19.35
CA SER A 332 10.06 7.16 20.22
C SER A 332 9.08 6.74 21.33
N SER A 333 9.09 7.50 22.43
CA SER A 333 8.21 7.24 23.58
C SER A 333 6.74 7.15 23.19
N GLN A 334 6.28 8.02 22.28
CA GLN A 334 4.91 8.03 21.80
C GLN A 334 4.54 6.75 21.04
N ASN A 335 5.39 6.31 20.10
CA ASN A 335 5.16 5.08 19.34
C ASN A 335 5.19 3.85 20.24
N LEU A 336 6.12 3.80 21.20
CA LEU A 336 6.19 2.71 22.18
C LEU A 336 4.96 2.66 23.09
N GLU A 337 4.42 3.81 23.52
CA GLU A 337 3.20 3.87 24.31
C GLU A 337 1.99 3.32 23.51
N CYS A 338 1.85 3.75 22.26
CA CYS A 338 0.79 3.27 21.36
C CYS A 338 0.93 1.77 21.07
N PHE A 339 2.16 1.28 20.86
CA PHE A 339 2.45 -0.14 20.71
C PHE A 339 2.06 -0.93 21.97
N GLN A 340 2.45 -0.47 23.16
CA GLN A 340 2.17 -1.16 24.42
C GLN A 340 0.67 -1.25 24.70
N LYS A 341 -0.06 -0.17 24.46
CA LYS A 341 -1.53 -0.15 24.56
C LYS A 341 -2.15 -1.17 23.61
N SER A 342 -1.74 -1.15 22.34
CA SER A 342 -2.23 -2.07 21.31
C SER A 342 -1.86 -3.53 21.61
N PHE A 343 -0.66 -3.77 22.14
CA PHE A 343 -0.17 -5.10 22.49
C PHE A 343 -0.95 -5.72 23.65
N LYS A 344 -1.39 -4.91 24.63
CA LYS A 344 -2.25 -5.35 25.73
C LYS A 344 -3.59 -5.88 25.18
N GLU A 345 -4.23 -5.11 24.30
CA GLU A 345 -5.48 -5.50 23.64
C GLU A 345 -5.30 -6.77 22.80
N TYR A 346 -4.25 -6.82 21.98
CA TYR A 346 -3.89 -7.99 21.19
C TYR A 346 -3.76 -9.26 22.04
N LYS A 347 -3.07 -9.18 23.19
CA LYS A 347 -2.90 -10.34 24.08
C LYS A 347 -4.22 -10.79 24.68
N GLN A 348 -5.06 -9.86 25.09
CA GLN A 348 -6.38 -10.17 25.64
C GLN A 348 -7.26 -10.87 24.60
N ARG A 349 -7.31 -10.30 23.39
CA ARG A 349 -8.17 -10.77 22.29
C ARG A 349 -7.68 -12.06 21.67
N TYR A 350 -6.41 -12.16 21.27
CA TYR A 350 -5.94 -13.23 20.36
C TYR A 350 -5.14 -14.34 21.02
N LYS A 351 -4.98 -14.35 22.36
CA LYS A 351 -4.23 -15.41 23.06
C LYS A 351 -4.67 -16.83 22.69
N PHE A 352 -5.96 -17.04 22.41
CA PHE A 352 -6.51 -18.34 22.04
C PHE A 352 -6.02 -18.84 20.67
N LEU A 353 -5.57 -17.93 19.79
CA LEU A 353 -5.03 -18.28 18.47
C LEU A 353 -3.58 -18.76 18.52
N PHE A 354 -2.79 -18.36 19.53
CA PHE A 354 -1.33 -18.52 19.54
C PHE A 354 -0.85 -19.96 19.43
N LYS A 355 -1.69 -20.93 19.81
CA LYS A 355 -1.37 -22.37 19.75
C LYS A 355 -2.35 -23.18 18.89
N LYS A 356 -3.31 -22.51 18.22
CA LYS A 356 -4.43 -23.15 17.49
C LYS A 356 -3.97 -24.12 16.41
N ASN A 357 -2.98 -23.74 15.60
CA ASN A 357 -2.38 -24.65 14.60
C ASN A 357 -0.89 -24.31 14.37
N GLN A 358 -0.22 -25.08 13.51
CA GLN A 358 1.20 -24.90 13.22
C GLN A 358 1.51 -23.53 12.60
N LEU A 359 0.63 -23.02 11.73
CA LEU A 359 0.80 -21.72 11.08
C LEU A 359 0.68 -20.57 12.09
N THR A 360 -0.31 -20.61 12.99
CA THR A 360 -0.43 -19.58 14.05
C THR A 360 0.74 -19.59 15.01
N ARG A 361 1.27 -20.78 15.34
CA ARG A 361 2.49 -20.92 16.18
C ARG A 361 3.71 -20.31 15.49
N LYS A 362 3.90 -20.58 14.19
CA LYS A 362 4.99 -20.00 13.40
C LYS A 362 4.90 -18.48 13.35
N GLU A 363 3.73 -17.95 13.02
CA GLU A 363 3.50 -16.50 12.96
C GLU A 363 3.74 -15.83 14.33
N ARG A 364 3.31 -16.47 15.43
CA ARG A 364 3.61 -15.99 16.79
C ARG A 364 5.10 -16.01 17.11
N ILE A 365 5.82 -17.06 16.72
CA ILE A 365 7.28 -17.17 16.92
C ILE A 365 8.00 -16.05 16.19
N ASP A 366 7.66 -15.80 14.92
CA ASP A 366 8.27 -14.74 14.11
C ASP A 366 8.02 -13.37 14.76
N PHE A 367 6.80 -13.12 15.28
CA PHE A 367 6.48 -11.88 15.97
C PHE A 367 7.19 -11.71 17.32
N LEU A 368 7.31 -12.77 18.12
CA LEU A 368 8.09 -12.73 19.36
C LEU A 368 9.58 -12.49 19.10
N HIS A 369 10.12 -13.08 18.03
CA HIS A 369 11.47 -12.82 17.60
C HIS A 369 11.66 -11.34 17.25
N PHE A 370 10.76 -10.77 16.43
CA PHE A 370 10.76 -9.34 16.13
C PHE A 370 10.70 -8.48 17.40
N CYS A 371 9.75 -8.74 18.31
CA CYS A 371 9.64 -8.01 19.56
C CYS A 371 10.91 -8.12 20.42
N GLY A 372 11.55 -9.27 20.44
CA GLY A 372 12.77 -9.51 21.22
C GLY A 372 14.00 -8.84 20.63
N GLN A 373 14.15 -8.85 19.30
CA GLN A 373 15.22 -8.14 18.58
C GLN A 373 15.19 -6.64 18.86
N HIS A 374 13.99 -6.06 18.94
CA HIS A 374 13.78 -4.62 19.16
C HIS A 374 13.44 -4.26 20.62
N GLY A 375 13.47 -5.22 21.55
CA GLY A 375 13.21 -4.98 22.96
C GLY A 375 11.80 -4.49 23.30
N LEU A 376 10.80 -4.74 22.46
CA LEU A 376 9.44 -4.18 22.56
C LEU A 376 8.59 -4.80 23.68
N THR A 377 8.83 -6.06 24.02
CA THR A 377 8.04 -6.78 25.04
C THR A 377 8.91 -7.68 25.89
N PHE A 378 8.51 -7.92 27.15
CA PHE A 378 9.21 -8.86 28.03
C PHE A 378 9.21 -10.29 27.48
N GLU A 379 8.05 -10.74 26.98
CA GLU A 379 7.90 -12.06 26.37
C GLU A 379 8.80 -12.24 25.13
N GLY A 380 8.90 -11.21 24.28
CA GLY A 380 9.82 -11.21 23.14
C GLY A 380 11.28 -11.24 23.57
N ARG A 381 11.67 -10.43 24.57
CA ARG A 381 13.05 -10.42 25.11
C ARG A 381 13.46 -11.78 25.64
N PHE A 382 12.60 -12.42 26.43
CA PHE A 382 12.85 -13.78 26.94
C PHE A 382 12.95 -14.81 25.81
N PHE A 383 12.02 -14.76 24.84
CA PHE A 383 12.04 -15.64 23.67
C PHE A 383 13.35 -15.50 22.88
N TYR A 384 13.79 -14.27 22.62
CA TYR A 384 14.99 -13.99 21.85
C TYR A 384 16.28 -14.39 22.58
N LEU A 385 16.32 -14.25 23.91
CA LEU A 385 17.42 -14.77 24.72
C LEU A 385 17.55 -16.29 24.57
N VAL A 386 16.44 -17.03 24.73
CA VAL A 386 16.42 -18.50 24.54
C VAL A 386 16.84 -18.88 23.12
N PHE A 387 16.36 -18.15 22.10
CA PHE A 387 16.73 -18.36 20.71
C PHE A 387 18.24 -18.19 20.48
N LYS A 388 18.82 -17.08 20.96
CA LYS A 388 20.27 -16.83 20.89
C LYS A 388 21.08 -17.92 21.58
N THR A 389 20.71 -18.30 22.79
CA THR A 389 21.40 -19.36 23.54
C THR A 389 21.40 -20.68 22.78
N LYS A 390 20.26 -21.10 22.20
CA LYS A 390 20.17 -22.31 21.36
C LYS A 390 21.06 -22.23 20.12
N ALA A 391 21.08 -21.07 19.45
CA ALA A 391 21.94 -20.87 18.27
C ALA A 391 23.43 -20.97 18.62
N THR A 392 23.85 -20.39 19.76
CA THR A 392 25.23 -20.50 20.26
C THR A 392 25.60 -21.95 20.58
N ILE A 393 24.76 -22.68 21.31
CA ILE A 393 25.00 -24.10 21.62
C ILE A 393 25.15 -24.92 20.34
N LYS A 394 24.25 -24.73 19.35
CA LYS A 394 24.34 -25.43 18.06
C LYS A 394 25.66 -25.14 17.35
N LYS A 395 26.11 -23.88 17.33
CA LYS A 395 27.39 -23.48 16.71
C LYS A 395 28.58 -24.16 17.39
N ILE A 396 28.58 -24.23 18.72
CA ILE A 396 29.62 -24.93 19.50
C ILE A 396 29.63 -26.43 19.16
N LEU A 397 28.46 -27.08 19.16
CA LEU A 397 28.35 -28.51 18.83
C LEU A 397 28.80 -28.81 17.40
N MET A 398 28.53 -27.94 16.43
CA MET A 398 29.02 -28.07 15.04
C MET A 398 30.52 -27.82 14.88
N GLN A 399 31.19 -27.23 15.88
CA GLN A 399 32.65 -27.05 15.88
C GLN A 399 33.39 -28.16 16.62
N LEU A 400 32.67 -28.98 17.41
CA LEU A 400 33.20 -30.07 18.21
C LEU A 400 32.99 -31.46 17.57
N GLY A 401 32.19 -31.55 16.51
CA GLY A 401 32.02 -32.74 15.68
C GLY A 401 32.43 -32.43 14.26
#